data_AF-A0A5C5FUN8-F1
#
_entry.id   AF-A0A5C5FUN8-F1
#
_cell.length_a   1.000
_cell.length_b   1.000
_cell.length_c   1.000
_cell.angle_alpha   90.00
_cell.angle_beta   90.00
_cell.angle_gamma   90.00
#
_symmetry.space_group_name_H-M   'P 1'
#
loop_
_entity.id
_entity.type
_entity.pdbx_description
1 polymer ?
#
loop_
_entity_poly.entity_id
_entity_poly.type
_entity_poly.pdbx_seq_one_letter_code
_entity_poly.pdbx_strand_id
1 'polypeptide(L)'
;MSSAWEYYLTPTLTLSLLLACEAPRPTLSSWFASWALYLARPALLRQTLEWDLEQEGGTAGVTGTVGAGTLRVVDYARWKALRGEASSASASTNSNGYTRLSSAVPGSAQDTDDEEEDLSRLIASLEGIDVPSPAHDLLLSSLSTVRRTYALTAAAVARAETPFPEEGSSAEPQLRELWRLLRPERGDLRALKSKEWQEVGFQLDAFLHFARTYGDRAAEMVDESVGGGEHWYPLALASIHVTAFVLDMAKNRDLQLYLLRSLPPPSVDTNDNSPSPTSSPSPPSLDPLLSLSSSLLTLFHAFWLSHQPRPNVMQFESIFRDFEARMRPWVRRGVVDGRALGWSDQNEGALKLE
;
A
#
# COMPACT_ATOMS: atom_id res chain seq x y z
N MET A 1 -29.71 -25.34 -6.29
CA MET A 1 -29.41 -24.84 -7.65
C MET A 1 -28.99 -23.39 -7.50
N SER A 2 -27.73 -23.16 -7.17
CA SER A 2 -27.10 -21.84 -7.17
C SER A 2 -27.17 -21.30 -8.59
N SER A 3 -27.76 -20.12 -8.75
CA SER A 3 -28.04 -19.57 -10.07
C SER A 3 -26.72 -19.22 -10.76
N ALA A 4 -26.61 -19.44 -12.07
CA ALA A 4 -25.39 -19.09 -12.83
C ALA A 4 -24.94 -17.63 -12.58
N TRP A 5 -25.86 -16.73 -12.20
CA TRP A 5 -25.56 -15.36 -11.78
C TRP A 5 -24.65 -15.25 -10.54
N GLU A 6 -24.67 -16.20 -9.62
CA GLU A 6 -23.79 -16.21 -8.44
C GLU A 6 -22.30 -16.41 -8.80
N TYR A 7 -22.01 -16.99 -9.96
CA TYR A 7 -20.65 -17.15 -10.48
C TYR A 7 -20.20 -16.01 -11.41
N TYR A 8 -21.12 -15.18 -11.90
CA TYR A 8 -20.81 -14.16 -12.94
C TYR A 8 -20.29 -12.82 -12.39
N LEU A 9 -20.45 -12.53 -11.10
CA LEU A 9 -19.71 -11.45 -10.47
C LEU A 9 -18.33 -11.98 -10.08
N THR A 10 -17.43 -11.99 -11.06
CA THR A 10 -16.01 -12.30 -10.87
C THR A 10 -15.42 -11.44 -9.75
N PRO A 11 -14.34 -11.88 -9.07
CA PRO A 11 -13.64 -11.08 -8.06
C PRO A 11 -13.34 -9.64 -8.52
N THR A 12 -13.12 -9.45 -9.82
CA THR A 12 -12.91 -8.16 -10.48
C THR A 12 -14.12 -7.22 -10.42
N LEU A 13 -15.33 -7.76 -10.57
CA LEU A 13 -16.58 -6.99 -10.48
C LEU A 13 -16.85 -6.59 -9.03
N THR A 14 -16.70 -7.52 -8.08
CA THR A 14 -16.81 -7.24 -6.65
C THR A 14 -15.83 -6.15 -6.22
N LEU A 15 -14.59 -6.23 -6.67
CA LEU A 15 -13.55 -5.24 -6.39
C LEU A 15 -13.89 -3.87 -6.98
N SER A 16 -14.46 -3.82 -8.18
CA SER A 16 -14.91 -2.57 -8.80
C SER A 16 -16.07 -1.92 -8.03
N LEU A 17 -17.01 -2.72 -7.52
CA LEU A 17 -18.11 -2.25 -6.68
C LEU A 17 -17.61 -1.75 -5.33
N LEU A 18 -16.67 -2.47 -4.70
CA LEU A 18 -16.04 -2.04 -3.45
C LEU A 18 -15.32 -0.70 -3.62
N LEU A 19 -14.52 -0.54 -4.69
CA LEU A 19 -13.85 0.72 -5.00
C LEU A 19 -14.85 1.88 -5.23
N ALA A 20 -16.00 1.60 -5.86
CA ALA A 20 -17.04 2.61 -6.05
C ALA A 20 -17.70 3.03 -4.73
N CYS A 21 -17.87 2.12 -3.77
CA CYS A 21 -18.40 2.41 -2.43
C CYS A 21 -17.46 3.26 -1.57
N GLU A 22 -16.16 3.15 -1.79
CA GLU A 22 -15.14 3.89 -1.03
C GLU A 22 -14.91 5.31 -1.56
N ALA A 23 -15.58 5.71 -2.64
CA ALA A 23 -15.42 7.05 -3.21
C ALA A 23 -15.73 8.13 -2.15
N PRO A 24 -14.86 9.16 -1.99
CA PRO A 24 -15.00 10.18 -0.94
C PRO A 24 -16.23 11.07 -1.13
N ARG A 25 -16.83 11.07 -2.33
CA ARG A 25 -18.07 11.78 -2.63
C ARG A 25 -19.15 10.76 -3.00
N PRO A 26 -20.36 10.86 -2.41
CA PRO A 26 -21.47 10.03 -2.83
C PRO A 26 -21.80 10.37 -4.28
N THR A 27 -21.67 9.39 -5.16
CA THR A 27 -22.06 9.47 -6.56
C THR A 27 -23.22 8.51 -6.81
N LEU A 28 -23.94 8.66 -7.92
CA LEU A 28 -24.92 7.66 -8.33
C LEU A 28 -24.26 6.27 -8.42
N SER A 29 -23.00 6.20 -8.91
CA SER A 29 -22.26 4.95 -8.97
C SER A 29 -21.97 4.33 -7.59
N SER A 30 -21.63 5.14 -6.57
CA SER A 30 -21.41 4.62 -5.21
C SER A 30 -22.71 4.16 -4.56
N TRP A 31 -23.83 4.85 -4.84
CA TRP A 31 -25.15 4.42 -4.40
C TRP A 31 -25.55 3.09 -5.04
N PHE A 32 -25.41 2.96 -6.37
CA PHE A 32 -25.69 1.71 -7.08
C PHE A 32 -24.77 0.58 -6.63
N ALA A 33 -23.49 0.86 -6.39
CA ALA A 33 -22.55 -0.14 -5.90
C ALA A 33 -22.91 -0.62 -4.49
N SER A 34 -23.26 0.30 -3.59
CA SER A 34 -23.72 -0.03 -2.24
C SER A 34 -25.01 -0.83 -2.26
N TRP A 35 -25.97 -0.40 -3.10
CA TRP A 35 -27.22 -1.11 -3.32
C TRP A 35 -27.01 -2.50 -3.91
N ALA A 36 -26.14 -2.63 -4.91
CA ALA A 36 -25.81 -3.90 -5.53
C ALA A 36 -25.14 -4.85 -4.54
N LEU A 37 -24.19 -4.37 -3.72
CA LEU A 37 -23.57 -5.18 -2.67
C LEU A 37 -24.59 -5.60 -1.60
N TYR A 38 -25.46 -4.67 -1.18
CA TYR A 38 -26.48 -4.92 -0.17
C TYR A 38 -27.54 -5.93 -0.61
N LEU A 39 -28.08 -5.79 -1.83
CA LEU A 39 -29.13 -6.67 -2.34
C LEU A 39 -28.60 -7.97 -2.91
N ALA A 40 -27.43 -7.96 -3.57
CA ALA A 40 -26.94 -9.16 -4.24
C ALA A 40 -26.27 -10.13 -3.27
N ARG A 41 -25.73 -9.67 -2.14
CA ARG A 41 -24.88 -10.51 -1.27
C ARG A 41 -24.96 -10.07 0.22
N PRO A 42 -26.04 -10.38 0.95
CA PRO A 42 -26.05 -10.22 2.42
C PRO A 42 -25.00 -11.10 3.14
N ALA A 43 -24.27 -11.95 2.42
CA ALA A 43 -23.24 -12.84 2.94
C ALA A 43 -21.97 -12.86 2.06
N LEU A 44 -21.60 -11.73 1.43
CA LEU A 44 -20.43 -11.68 0.54
C LEU A 44 -19.17 -12.18 1.26
N LEU A 45 -18.94 -11.70 2.48
CA LEU A 45 -17.78 -12.06 3.28
C LEU A 45 -17.74 -13.57 3.54
N ARG A 46 -18.84 -14.12 4.04
CA ARG A 46 -18.98 -15.56 4.30
C ARG A 46 -18.69 -16.39 3.06
N GLN A 47 -19.27 -16.04 1.91
CA GLN A 47 -19.06 -16.76 0.65
C GLN A 47 -17.61 -16.68 0.18
N THR A 48 -16.93 -15.54 0.34
CA THR A 48 -15.51 -15.43 -0.03
C THR A 48 -14.59 -16.22 0.89
N LEU A 49 -14.92 -16.28 2.19
CA LEU A 49 -14.16 -17.09 3.16
C LEU A 49 -14.38 -18.59 2.92
N GLU A 50 -15.63 -19.01 2.68
CA GLU A 50 -15.97 -20.41 2.33
C GLU A 50 -15.27 -20.82 1.02
N TRP A 51 -15.25 -19.95 0.01
CA TRP A 51 -14.53 -20.21 -1.24
C TRP A 51 -13.02 -20.40 -1.04
N ASP A 52 -12.37 -19.53 -0.26
CA ASP A 52 -10.93 -19.66 0.01
C ASP A 52 -10.64 -20.93 0.83
N LEU A 53 -11.50 -21.30 1.79
CA LEU A 53 -11.38 -22.56 2.53
C LEU A 53 -11.53 -23.79 1.63
N GLU A 54 -12.45 -23.76 0.66
CA GLU A 54 -12.62 -24.84 -0.33
C GLU A 54 -11.38 -24.99 -1.23
N GLN A 55 -10.75 -23.88 -1.62
CA GLN A 55 -9.51 -23.88 -2.41
C GLN A 55 -8.35 -24.46 -1.59
N GLU A 56 -8.22 -24.10 -0.31
CA GLU A 56 -7.17 -24.62 0.57
C GLU A 56 -7.32 -26.13 0.86
N GLY A 57 -8.56 -26.63 0.96
CA GLY A 57 -8.85 -28.04 1.20
C GLY A 57 -8.36 -29.00 0.11
N GLY A 58 -8.06 -28.51 -1.10
CA GLY A 58 -7.47 -29.29 -2.19
C GLY A 58 -5.94 -29.43 -2.12
N THR A 59 -5.26 -28.54 -1.40
CA THR A 59 -3.80 -28.49 -1.26
C THR A 59 -3.44 -28.60 0.21
N ALA A 60 -3.40 -29.82 0.73
CA ALA A 60 -3.05 -30.13 2.11
C ALA A 60 -1.63 -29.64 2.47
N GLY A 61 -1.51 -28.40 2.92
CA GLY A 61 -0.25 -27.77 3.29
C GLY A 61 -0.43 -26.35 3.82
N VAL A 62 -0.93 -26.25 5.06
CA VAL A 62 -0.80 -25.20 6.12
C VAL A 62 -0.09 -23.88 5.76
N THR A 63 -0.50 -23.20 4.70
CA THR A 63 -0.22 -21.77 4.52
C THR A 63 -1.54 -21.11 4.20
N GLY A 64 -2.23 -20.62 5.24
CA GLY A 64 -3.50 -19.88 5.19
C GLY A 64 -3.38 -18.61 4.34
N THR A 65 -3.25 -18.79 3.04
CA THR A 65 -2.90 -17.76 2.07
C THR A 65 -4.18 -17.22 1.49
N VAL A 66 -4.78 -16.31 2.25
CA VAL A 66 -6.02 -15.64 1.88
C VAL A 66 -5.81 -14.85 0.59
N GLY A 67 -6.72 -15.02 -0.37
CA GLY A 67 -6.67 -14.28 -1.62
C GLY A 67 -6.78 -12.76 -1.37
N ALA A 68 -6.05 -11.96 -2.14
CA ALA A 68 -6.14 -10.49 -2.04
C ALA A 68 -7.56 -9.94 -2.24
N GLY A 69 -8.40 -10.67 -2.99
CA GLY A 69 -9.82 -10.35 -3.14
C GLY A 69 -10.58 -10.51 -1.82
N THR A 70 -10.41 -11.64 -1.13
CA THR A 70 -11.00 -11.92 0.19
C THR A 70 -10.52 -10.93 1.24
N LEU A 71 -9.21 -10.66 1.28
CA LEU A 71 -8.64 -9.62 2.16
C LEU A 71 -9.28 -8.24 1.92
N ARG A 72 -9.65 -7.92 0.67
CA ARG A 72 -10.34 -6.65 0.35
C ARG A 72 -11.79 -6.64 0.83
N VAL A 73 -12.49 -7.77 0.76
CA VAL A 73 -13.84 -7.92 1.32
C VAL A 73 -13.80 -7.82 2.84
N VAL A 74 -12.82 -8.45 3.49
CA VAL A 74 -12.59 -8.33 4.94
C VAL A 74 -12.30 -6.88 5.34
N ASP A 75 -11.44 -6.19 4.59
CA ASP A 75 -11.13 -4.77 4.82
C ASP A 75 -12.36 -3.85 4.68
N TYR A 76 -13.24 -4.15 3.73
CA TYR A 76 -14.52 -3.45 3.61
C TYR A 76 -15.47 -3.75 4.78
N ALA A 77 -15.58 -5.02 5.19
CA ALA A 77 -16.39 -5.42 6.35
C ALA A 77 -15.90 -4.72 7.63
N ARG A 78 -14.58 -4.67 7.84
CA ARG A 78 -13.93 -3.91 8.91
C ARG A 78 -14.34 -2.44 8.89
N TRP A 79 -14.22 -1.79 7.73
CA TRP A 79 -14.59 -0.38 7.57
C TRP A 79 -16.08 -0.11 7.84
N LYS A 80 -16.95 -1.01 7.37
CA LYS A 80 -18.40 -0.94 7.58
C LYS A 80 -18.76 -1.07 9.06
N ALA A 81 -18.16 -2.04 9.77
CA ALA A 81 -18.36 -2.26 11.20
C ALA A 81 -17.97 -1.02 12.02
N LEU A 82 -16.76 -0.48 11.81
CA LEU A 82 -16.27 0.71 12.50
C LEU A 82 -17.14 1.96 12.23
N ARG A 83 -17.68 2.11 11.01
CA ARG A 83 -18.62 3.22 10.70
C ARG A 83 -19.99 3.03 11.35
N GLY A 84 -20.46 1.79 11.46
CA GLY A 84 -21.71 1.46 12.16
C GLY A 84 -21.63 1.89 13.62
N GLU A 85 -20.53 1.54 14.29
CA GLU A 85 -20.28 1.91 15.69
C GLU A 85 -20.22 3.43 15.88
N ALA A 86 -19.50 4.15 15.02
CA ALA A 86 -19.41 5.61 15.08
C ALA A 86 -20.79 6.28 14.93
N SER A 87 -21.65 5.72 14.07
CA SER A 87 -23.01 6.22 13.88
C SER A 87 -23.88 5.97 15.12
N SER A 88 -23.81 4.79 15.72
CA SER A 88 -24.52 4.48 16.98
C SER A 88 -24.01 5.31 18.17
N ALA A 89 -22.70 5.55 18.27
CA ALA A 89 -22.10 6.34 19.34
C ALA A 89 -22.49 7.83 19.25
N SER A 90 -22.63 8.37 18.03
CA SER A 90 -23.15 9.73 17.82
C SER A 90 -24.62 9.89 18.21
N ALA A 91 -25.41 8.81 18.10
CA ALA A 91 -26.82 8.79 18.49
C ALA A 91 -27.03 8.56 20.00
N SER A 92 -26.07 7.94 20.70
CA SER A 92 -26.13 7.68 22.14
C SER A 92 -25.24 8.64 22.95
N THR A 93 -25.44 9.96 22.81
CA THR A 93 -24.89 10.91 23.79
C THR A 93 -25.81 10.94 25.02
N ASN A 94 -25.73 9.91 25.86
CA ASN A 94 -26.25 9.91 27.22
C ASN A 94 -25.22 9.33 28.18
N SER A 95 -25.19 9.92 29.38
CA SER A 95 -24.17 9.83 30.42
C SER A 95 -23.72 8.42 30.80
N ASN A 96 -22.57 7.99 30.29
CA ASN A 96 -21.49 7.32 31.03
C ASN A 96 -20.38 7.01 30.02
N GLY A 97 -19.36 7.87 30.01
CA GLY A 97 -18.29 7.85 29.03
C GLY A 97 -17.40 6.61 29.15
N TYR A 98 -17.46 5.76 28.13
CA TYR A 98 -16.35 4.95 27.63
C TYR A 98 -16.59 4.72 26.13
N THR A 99 -16.05 5.61 25.29
CA THR A 99 -16.04 5.45 23.84
C THR A 99 -14.59 5.18 23.43
N ARG A 100 -14.22 3.89 23.34
CA ARG A 100 -12.80 3.45 23.33
C ARG A 100 -12.22 3.04 21.98
N LEU A 101 -12.93 3.20 20.85
CA LEU A 101 -12.47 2.64 19.57
C LEU A 101 -12.04 3.66 18.50
N SER A 102 -12.02 4.96 18.81
CA SER A 102 -11.79 6.00 17.77
C SER A 102 -10.43 6.69 17.78
N SER A 103 -9.48 6.32 18.66
CA SER A 103 -8.13 6.90 18.60
C SER A 103 -7.07 6.00 19.21
N ALA A 104 -6.80 4.84 18.61
CA ALA A 104 -5.63 4.05 18.97
C ALA A 104 -4.42 4.46 18.11
N VAL A 105 -3.67 5.44 18.61
CA VAL A 105 -2.22 5.49 18.42
C VAL A 105 -1.65 4.18 19.04
N PRO A 106 -0.75 3.46 18.35
CA PRO A 106 -0.30 2.14 18.80
C PRO A 106 0.54 2.27 20.07
N GLY A 107 0.10 1.63 21.16
CA GLY A 107 0.77 1.77 22.46
C GLY A 107 0.48 0.68 23.48
N SER A 108 0.16 -0.54 23.05
CA SER A 108 0.03 -1.74 23.90
C SER A 108 -0.28 -2.94 23.00
N ALA A 109 0.62 -3.90 22.83
CA ALA A 109 0.37 -5.07 21.97
C ALA A 109 -0.77 -5.94 22.50
N GLN A 110 -0.93 -5.99 23.82
CA GLN A 110 -1.94 -6.83 24.47
C GLN A 110 -3.35 -6.26 24.38
N ASP A 111 -3.51 -4.92 24.43
CA ASP A 111 -4.83 -4.30 24.20
C ASP A 111 -5.30 -4.46 22.74
N THR A 112 -4.39 -4.68 21.79
CA THR A 112 -4.75 -4.73 20.37
C THR A 112 -5.27 -6.07 19.87
N ASP A 113 -4.91 -7.17 20.53
CA ASP A 113 -5.36 -8.50 20.10
C ASP A 113 -6.78 -8.78 20.61
N ASP A 114 -7.12 -8.31 21.81
CA ASP A 114 -8.48 -8.35 22.36
C ASP A 114 -9.45 -7.50 21.52
N GLU A 115 -9.04 -6.29 21.11
CA GLU A 115 -9.84 -5.43 20.22
C GLU A 115 -10.12 -6.08 18.85
N GLU A 116 -9.14 -6.81 18.32
CA GLU A 116 -9.27 -7.49 17.03
C GLU A 116 -10.19 -8.70 17.13
N GLU A 117 -10.11 -9.45 18.22
CA GLU A 117 -11.01 -10.57 18.48
C GLU A 117 -12.46 -10.09 18.64
N ASP A 118 -12.70 -9.02 19.39
CA ASP A 118 -14.03 -8.43 19.55
C ASP A 118 -14.60 -7.91 18.21
N LEU A 119 -13.76 -7.25 17.40
CA LEU A 119 -14.14 -6.80 16.07
C LEU A 119 -14.47 -7.98 15.14
N SER A 120 -13.72 -9.08 15.22
CA SER A 120 -13.98 -10.29 14.43
C SER A 120 -15.32 -10.91 14.79
N ARG A 121 -15.66 -11.00 16.08
CA ARG A 121 -16.95 -11.49 16.58
C ARG A 121 -18.10 -10.59 16.15
N LEU A 122 -17.91 -9.27 16.20
CA LEU A 122 -18.90 -8.31 15.69
C LEU A 122 -19.17 -8.54 14.20
N ILE A 123 -18.12 -8.59 13.38
CA ILE A 123 -18.25 -8.82 11.93
C ILE A 123 -18.90 -10.18 11.66
N ALA A 124 -18.50 -11.23 12.37
CA ALA A 124 -19.09 -12.55 12.25
C ALA A 124 -20.60 -12.54 12.56
N SER A 125 -21.02 -11.84 13.61
CA SER A 125 -22.44 -11.70 13.95
C SER A 125 -23.25 -10.94 12.88
N LEU A 126 -22.66 -9.89 12.28
CA LEU A 126 -23.29 -9.07 11.25
C LEU A 126 -23.43 -9.81 9.92
N GLU A 127 -22.48 -10.69 9.61
CA GLU A 127 -22.38 -11.40 8.32
C GLU A 127 -22.86 -12.87 8.42
N GLY A 128 -23.36 -13.29 9.59
CA GLY A 128 -23.92 -14.62 9.82
C GLY A 128 -22.89 -15.76 9.73
N ILE A 129 -21.68 -15.51 10.23
CA ILE A 129 -20.59 -16.48 10.32
C ILE A 129 -20.64 -17.12 11.71
N ASP A 130 -20.65 -18.46 11.76
CA ASP A 130 -20.69 -19.20 13.01
C ASP A 130 -19.38 -19.05 13.81
N VAL A 131 -19.47 -18.92 15.13
CA VAL A 131 -18.32 -18.81 16.04
C VAL A 131 -18.42 -19.88 17.13
N PRO A 132 -17.41 -20.76 17.31
CA PRO A 132 -16.18 -20.89 16.52
C PRO A 132 -16.41 -21.63 15.20
N SER A 133 -15.67 -21.27 14.14
CA SER A 133 -15.64 -21.99 12.86
C SER A 133 -14.33 -21.73 12.10
N PRO A 134 -13.93 -22.60 11.14
CA PRO A 134 -12.76 -22.34 10.30
C PRO A 134 -12.87 -21.01 9.51
N ALA A 135 -14.09 -20.61 9.14
CA ALA A 135 -14.33 -19.33 8.46
C ALA A 135 -14.10 -18.13 9.40
N HIS A 136 -14.43 -18.28 10.69
CA HIS A 136 -14.11 -17.29 11.72
C HIS A 136 -12.59 -17.19 11.95
N ASP A 137 -11.87 -18.32 11.98
CA ASP A 137 -10.41 -18.32 12.14
C ASP A 137 -9.73 -17.65 10.95
N LEU A 138 -10.21 -17.91 9.73
CA LEU A 138 -9.74 -17.25 8.51
C LEU A 138 -10.05 -15.75 8.50
N LEU A 139 -11.21 -15.34 9.01
CA LEU A 139 -11.58 -13.94 9.20
C LEU A 139 -10.61 -13.24 10.16
N LEU A 140 -10.30 -13.86 11.30
CA LEU A 140 -9.37 -13.30 12.29
C LEU A 140 -7.97 -13.13 11.70
N SER A 141 -7.43 -14.16 11.04
CA SER A 141 -6.15 -14.08 10.33
C SER A 141 -6.15 -12.99 9.25
N SER A 142 -7.25 -12.86 8.50
CA SER A 142 -7.42 -11.82 7.47
C SER A 142 -7.45 -10.41 8.06
N LEU A 143 -8.16 -10.21 9.17
CA LEU A 143 -8.22 -8.93 9.88
C LEU A 143 -6.84 -8.50 10.35
N SER A 144 -6.00 -9.44 10.78
CA SER A 144 -4.65 -9.13 11.27
C SER A 144 -3.77 -8.62 10.13
N THR A 145 -3.90 -9.24 8.96
CA THR A 145 -3.22 -8.83 7.74
C THR A 145 -3.70 -7.45 7.29
N VAL A 146 -5.01 -7.21 7.33
CA VAL A 146 -5.59 -5.89 7.04
C VAL A 146 -5.06 -4.85 8.04
N ARG A 147 -5.03 -5.13 9.35
CA ARG A 147 -4.48 -4.23 10.38
C ARG A 147 -3.01 -3.89 10.11
N ARG A 148 -2.20 -4.86 9.71
CA ARG A 148 -0.79 -4.64 9.36
C ARG A 148 -0.62 -3.65 8.20
N THR A 149 -1.51 -3.66 7.19
CA THR A 149 -1.46 -2.63 6.12
C THR A 149 -1.73 -1.21 6.63
N TYR A 150 -2.63 -1.05 7.60
CA TYR A 150 -2.89 0.24 8.24
C TYR A 150 -1.72 0.69 9.10
N ALA A 151 -1.14 -0.23 9.89
CA ALA A 151 0.03 0.05 10.71
C ALA A 151 1.23 0.47 9.83
N LEU A 152 1.44 -0.22 8.70
CA LEU A 152 2.44 0.15 7.70
C LEU A 152 2.20 1.56 7.15
N THR A 153 0.95 1.87 6.78
CA THR A 153 0.59 3.21 6.27
C THR A 153 0.82 4.28 7.33
N ALA A 154 0.42 4.03 8.58
CA ALA A 154 0.64 4.96 9.69
C ALA A 154 2.14 5.19 9.95
N ALA A 155 2.95 4.13 9.94
CA ALA A 155 4.41 4.23 10.09
C ALA A 155 5.05 5.03 8.95
N ALA A 156 4.60 4.82 7.70
CA ALA A 156 5.08 5.59 6.56
C ALA A 156 4.70 7.07 6.65
N VAL A 157 3.48 7.39 7.09
CA VAL A 157 3.05 8.78 7.31
C VAL A 157 3.85 9.43 8.43
N ALA A 158 4.01 8.75 9.58
CA ALA A 158 4.80 9.25 10.69
C ALA A 158 6.27 9.49 10.27
N ARG A 159 6.84 8.58 9.48
CA ARG A 159 8.19 8.74 8.92
C ARG A 159 8.28 9.91 7.94
N ALA A 160 7.27 10.10 7.08
CA ALA A 160 7.23 11.23 6.15
C ALA A 160 7.16 12.60 6.85
N GLU A 161 6.59 12.63 8.05
CA GLU A 161 6.52 13.84 8.90
C GLU A 161 7.81 14.09 9.69
N THR A 162 8.76 13.12 9.72
CA THR A 162 10.06 13.35 10.36
C THR A 162 10.91 14.32 9.52
N PRO A 163 11.31 15.48 10.08
CA PRO A 163 12.15 16.43 9.36
C PRO A 163 13.54 15.85 9.10
N PHE A 164 14.20 16.33 8.05
CA PHE A 164 15.60 15.97 7.80
C PHE A 164 16.47 16.48 8.96
N PRO A 165 17.33 15.64 9.54
CA PRO A 165 18.10 16.05 10.70
C PRO A 165 19.19 17.06 10.30
N GLU A 166 19.44 18.05 11.16
CA GLU A 166 20.40 19.13 10.90
C GLU A 166 21.86 18.64 10.74
N GLU A 167 22.75 19.53 10.26
CA GLU A 167 24.15 19.25 9.89
C GLU A 167 24.92 18.40 10.93
N GLY A 168 25.62 17.35 10.46
CA GLY A 168 26.38 16.41 11.29
C GLY A 168 25.64 15.12 11.68
N SER A 169 24.43 14.93 11.14
CA SER A 169 23.56 13.80 11.45
C SER A 169 23.90 12.48 10.72
N SER A 170 23.30 11.38 11.20
CA SER A 170 23.28 10.02 10.64
C SER A 170 22.85 9.92 9.16
N ALA A 171 22.33 11.00 8.57
CA ALA A 171 21.93 11.07 7.16
C ALA A 171 23.11 11.35 6.19
N GLU A 172 24.23 11.89 6.67
CA GLU A 172 25.41 12.13 5.83
C GLU A 172 26.00 10.85 5.20
N PRO A 173 26.20 9.72 5.93
CA PRO A 173 26.67 8.48 5.31
C PRO A 173 25.68 7.93 4.27
N GLN A 174 24.38 8.10 4.49
CA GLN A 174 23.31 7.72 3.57
C GLN A 174 23.38 8.52 2.26
N LEU A 175 23.60 9.83 2.33
CA LEU A 175 23.79 10.67 1.13
C LEU A 175 25.06 10.32 0.36
N ARG A 176 26.17 10.02 1.06
CA ARG A 176 27.41 9.56 0.41
C ARG A 176 27.21 8.22 -0.28
N GLU A 177 26.50 7.30 0.35
CA GLU A 177 26.16 6.01 -0.25
C GLU A 177 25.31 6.21 -1.51
N LEU A 178 24.26 7.04 -1.43
CA LEU A 178 23.41 7.36 -2.57
C LEU A 178 24.24 7.90 -3.74
N TRP A 179 25.12 8.86 -3.46
CA TRP A 179 25.99 9.43 -4.49
C TRP A 179 26.89 8.39 -5.14
N ARG A 180 27.50 7.51 -4.34
CA ARG A 180 28.35 6.43 -4.84
C ARG A 180 27.58 5.48 -5.76
N LEU A 181 26.31 5.20 -5.46
CA LEU A 181 25.45 4.36 -6.28
C LEU A 181 25.03 5.05 -7.58
N LEU A 182 24.64 6.33 -7.54
CA LEU A 182 24.11 7.05 -8.71
C LEU A 182 25.19 7.65 -9.63
N ARG A 183 26.41 7.88 -9.11
CA ARG A 183 27.51 8.54 -9.80
C ARG A 183 28.86 7.85 -9.52
N PRO A 184 29.00 6.54 -9.85
CA PRO A 184 30.22 5.79 -9.54
C PRO A 184 31.49 6.41 -10.19
N GLU A 185 31.35 7.06 -11.34
CA GLU A 185 32.48 7.62 -12.10
C GLU A 185 33.04 8.94 -11.54
N ARG A 186 32.25 9.70 -10.76
CA ARG A 186 32.65 11.06 -10.32
C ARG A 186 33.44 11.10 -9.01
N GLY A 187 33.68 9.95 -8.37
CA GLY A 187 34.40 9.84 -7.10
C GLY A 187 33.66 10.48 -5.92
N ASP A 188 34.35 10.59 -4.78
CA ASP A 188 33.77 11.08 -3.51
C ASP A 188 33.39 12.57 -3.55
N LEU A 189 32.19 12.87 -3.02
CA LEU A 189 31.69 14.24 -2.82
C LEU A 189 32.63 15.01 -1.87
N ARG A 190 33.45 15.92 -2.42
CA ARG A 190 34.36 16.75 -1.62
C ARG A 190 33.66 17.77 -0.71
N ALA A 191 32.35 18.02 -0.91
CA ALA A 191 31.51 18.77 0.04
C ALA A 191 30.00 18.53 -0.23
N LEU A 192 29.28 17.96 0.75
CA LEU A 192 27.81 17.82 0.78
C LEU A 192 27.08 19.15 1.11
N LYS A 193 27.77 20.29 1.01
CA LYS A 193 27.31 21.59 1.53
C LYS A 193 26.47 22.42 0.55
N SER A 194 26.00 21.87 -0.57
CA SER A 194 25.06 22.63 -1.40
C SER A 194 23.67 22.59 -0.74
N LYS A 195 23.02 23.76 -0.65
CA LYS A 195 21.65 23.93 -0.15
C LYS A 195 20.63 22.98 -0.82
N GLU A 196 20.99 22.42 -1.97
CA GLU A 196 20.17 21.54 -2.80
C GLU A 196 19.86 20.18 -2.15
N TRP A 197 20.67 19.73 -1.17
CA TRP A 197 20.47 18.44 -0.50
C TRP A 197 19.79 18.53 0.88
N GLN A 198 19.64 19.74 1.44
CA GLN A 198 19.11 19.95 2.80
C GLN A 198 17.59 19.76 2.92
N GLU A 199 16.86 19.70 1.80
CA GLU A 199 15.39 19.54 1.80
C GLU A 199 14.92 18.08 1.57
N VAL A 200 15.85 17.14 1.37
CA VAL A 200 15.55 15.75 0.97
C VAL A 200 15.42 14.84 2.19
N GLY A 201 14.29 14.95 2.91
CA GLY A 201 13.86 14.17 4.08
C GLY A 201 13.65 12.66 3.84
N PHE A 202 12.53 12.09 4.31
CA PHE A 202 12.04 10.71 4.04
C PHE A 202 12.15 10.23 2.58
N GLN A 203 12.23 11.19 1.66
CA GLN A 203 12.51 11.03 0.24
C GLN A 203 13.88 10.38 -0.03
N LEU A 204 14.84 10.52 0.90
CA LEU A 204 16.14 9.86 0.89
C LEU A 204 16.02 8.34 1.08
N ASP A 205 15.14 7.87 1.97
CA ASP A 205 14.93 6.43 2.19
C ASP A 205 14.41 5.77 0.90
N ALA A 206 13.42 6.39 0.25
CA ALA A 206 12.89 5.93 -1.03
C ALA A 206 13.92 5.98 -2.15
N PHE A 207 14.72 7.04 -2.22
CA PHE A 207 15.69 7.20 -3.29
C PHE A 207 16.91 6.29 -3.11
N LEU A 208 17.33 6.03 -1.87
CA LEU A 208 18.31 5.00 -1.53
C LEU A 208 17.80 3.61 -1.85
N HIS A 209 16.55 3.30 -1.50
CA HIS A 209 15.95 2.02 -1.85
C HIS A 209 15.96 1.81 -3.36
N PHE A 210 15.56 2.83 -4.13
CA PHE A 210 15.63 2.83 -5.58
C PHE A 210 17.06 2.57 -6.07
N ALA A 211 18.04 3.33 -5.60
CA ALA A 211 19.44 3.20 -6.02
C ALA A 211 20.01 1.82 -5.71
N ARG A 212 19.69 1.25 -4.54
CA ARG A 212 20.13 -0.09 -4.13
C ARG A 212 19.44 -1.20 -4.94
N THR A 213 18.16 -1.02 -5.26
CA THR A 213 17.36 -2.02 -5.96
C THR A 213 17.70 -2.10 -7.45
N TYR A 214 17.89 -0.94 -8.10
CA TYR A 214 18.08 -0.86 -9.55
C TYR A 214 19.55 -0.70 -9.98
N GLY A 215 20.47 -0.44 -9.04
CA GLY A 215 21.91 -0.44 -9.29
C GLY A 215 22.31 0.43 -10.48
N ASP A 216 22.96 -0.17 -11.47
CA ASP A 216 23.44 0.51 -12.68
C ASP A 216 22.30 1.22 -13.43
N ARG A 217 21.09 0.64 -13.48
CA ARG A 217 19.94 1.28 -14.13
C ARG A 217 19.54 2.58 -13.44
N ALA A 218 19.68 2.65 -12.12
CA ALA A 218 19.43 3.90 -11.39
C ALA A 218 20.43 4.98 -11.82
N ALA A 219 21.71 4.65 -11.99
CA ALA A 219 22.74 5.58 -12.47
C ALA A 219 22.47 6.06 -13.90
N GLU A 220 22.13 5.14 -14.82
CA GLU A 220 21.72 5.46 -16.19
C GLU A 220 20.54 6.43 -16.22
N MET A 221 19.48 6.16 -15.43
CA MET A 221 18.33 7.05 -15.34
C MET A 221 18.72 8.46 -14.86
N VAL A 222 19.69 8.58 -13.96
CA VAL A 222 20.19 9.90 -13.52
C VAL A 222 20.95 10.59 -14.65
N ASP A 223 21.72 9.86 -15.45
CA ASP A 223 22.39 10.41 -16.64
C ASP A 223 21.39 10.83 -17.72
N GLU A 224 20.37 10.04 -17.99
CA GLU A 224 19.33 10.37 -18.96
C GLU A 224 18.50 11.58 -18.51
N SER A 225 18.12 11.63 -17.23
CA SER A 225 17.27 12.69 -16.67
C SER A 225 18.01 14.02 -16.48
N VAL A 226 19.27 14.01 -16.05
CA VAL A 226 20.07 15.24 -15.81
C VAL A 226 20.89 15.63 -17.04
N GLY A 227 21.39 14.64 -17.79
CA GLY A 227 22.21 14.83 -18.99
C GLY A 227 21.42 14.94 -20.30
N GLY A 228 20.09 14.80 -20.27
CA GLY A 228 19.19 14.82 -21.43
C GLY A 228 19.08 16.15 -22.22
N GLY A 229 20.00 17.10 -22.02
CA GLY A 229 20.04 18.37 -22.74
C GLY A 229 18.80 19.22 -22.48
N GLU A 230 18.09 19.65 -23.53
CA GLU A 230 16.87 20.48 -23.43
C GLU A 230 15.67 19.72 -22.82
N HIS A 231 15.74 18.39 -22.75
CA HIS A 231 14.68 17.50 -22.28
C HIS A 231 14.93 16.91 -20.89
N TRP A 232 15.89 17.48 -20.17
CA TRP A 232 16.21 17.09 -18.80
C TRP A 232 15.02 17.33 -17.86
N TYR A 233 14.96 16.56 -16.78
CA TYR A 233 14.06 16.79 -15.66
C TYR A 233 14.74 16.50 -14.32
N PRO A 234 14.31 17.17 -13.24
CA PRO A 234 14.91 16.99 -11.92
C PRO A 234 14.51 15.63 -11.32
N LEU A 235 15.33 14.59 -11.49
CA LEU A 235 15.04 13.24 -10.99
C LEU A 235 14.80 13.20 -9.47
N ALA A 236 15.56 13.97 -8.70
CA ALA A 236 15.35 14.07 -7.25
C ALA A 236 13.94 14.59 -6.95
N LEU A 237 13.51 15.68 -7.62
CA LEU A 237 12.16 16.21 -7.47
C LEU A 237 11.10 15.20 -7.94
N ALA A 238 11.35 14.44 -9.02
CA ALA A 238 10.47 13.36 -9.43
C ALA A 238 10.31 12.29 -8.34
N SER A 239 11.40 11.87 -7.69
CA SER A 239 11.36 10.93 -6.57
C SER A 239 10.56 11.47 -5.38
N ILE A 240 10.69 12.77 -5.10
CA ILE A 240 9.89 13.47 -4.08
C ILE A 240 8.40 13.38 -4.41
N HIS A 241 8.03 13.76 -5.62
CA HIS A 241 6.64 13.74 -6.07
C HIS A 241 6.06 12.33 -6.10
N VAL A 242 6.82 11.33 -6.56
CA VAL A 242 6.39 9.92 -6.53
C VAL A 242 6.17 9.43 -5.10
N THR A 243 7.07 9.77 -4.17
CA THR A 243 6.93 9.39 -2.76
C THR A 243 5.70 10.05 -2.14
N ALA A 244 5.46 11.33 -2.41
CA ALA A 244 4.25 12.03 -1.98
C ALA A 244 2.98 11.40 -2.57
N PHE A 245 3.01 11.03 -3.85
CA PHE A 245 1.91 10.35 -4.54
C PHE A 245 1.61 8.97 -3.92
N VAL A 246 2.63 8.18 -3.60
CA VAL A 246 2.48 6.90 -2.88
C VAL A 246 1.84 7.09 -1.51
N LEU A 247 2.28 8.10 -0.74
CA LEU A 247 1.68 8.41 0.56
C LEU A 247 0.23 8.88 0.44
N ASP A 248 -0.09 9.71 -0.55
CA ASP A 248 -1.48 10.11 -0.83
C ASP A 248 -2.35 8.89 -1.16
N MET A 249 -1.87 8.00 -2.03
CA MET A 249 -2.59 6.77 -2.35
C MET A 249 -2.75 5.86 -1.12
N ALA A 250 -1.75 5.76 -0.25
CA ALA A 250 -1.83 4.99 0.99
C ALA A 250 -2.90 5.57 1.93
N LYS A 251 -2.89 6.89 2.16
CA LYS A 251 -3.87 7.60 2.99
C LYS A 251 -5.30 7.44 2.48
N ASN A 252 -5.46 7.44 1.15
CA ASN A 252 -6.76 7.28 0.50
C ASN A 252 -7.17 5.81 0.29
N ARG A 253 -6.41 4.83 0.81
CA ARG A 253 -6.63 3.38 0.63
C ARG A 253 -6.57 2.89 -0.82
N ASP A 254 -6.01 3.70 -1.71
CA ASP A 254 -5.82 3.35 -3.12
C ASP A 254 -4.78 2.22 -3.28
N LEU A 255 -3.87 2.06 -2.32
CA LEU A 255 -2.83 1.01 -2.32
C LEU A 255 -3.27 -0.31 -1.68
N GLN A 256 -4.49 -0.40 -1.15
CA GLN A 256 -4.85 -1.49 -0.24
C GLN A 256 -4.62 -2.88 -0.86
N LEU A 257 -5.02 -3.07 -2.12
CA LEU A 257 -4.80 -4.34 -2.81
C LEU A 257 -3.33 -4.65 -3.06
N TYR A 258 -2.52 -3.63 -3.34
CA TYR A 258 -1.08 -3.80 -3.51
C TYR A 258 -0.43 -4.19 -2.18
N LEU A 259 -0.77 -3.50 -1.09
CA LEU A 259 -0.22 -3.77 0.25
C LEU A 259 -0.64 -5.15 0.77
N LEU A 260 -1.91 -5.54 0.58
CA LEU A 260 -2.41 -6.85 0.97
C LEU A 260 -1.71 -8.00 0.25
N ARG A 261 -1.24 -7.78 -0.99
CA ARG A 261 -0.44 -8.77 -1.75
C ARG A 261 1.03 -8.78 -1.34
N SER A 262 1.54 -7.64 -0.87
CA SER A 262 2.97 -7.46 -0.60
C SER A 262 3.37 -7.87 0.81
N LEU A 263 2.41 -7.96 1.74
CA LEU A 263 2.68 -8.40 3.09
C LEU A 263 2.70 -9.92 3.17
N PRO A 264 3.73 -10.54 3.77
CA PRO A 264 3.71 -11.96 4.05
C PRO A 264 2.60 -12.26 5.08
N PRO A 265 2.00 -13.46 5.03
CA PRO A 265 1.06 -13.89 6.06
C PRO A 265 1.71 -13.78 7.45
N PRO A 266 0.93 -13.55 8.52
CA PRO A 266 1.48 -13.58 9.86
C PRO A 266 2.19 -14.91 10.07
N SER A 267 3.49 -14.86 10.41
CA SER A 267 4.23 -16.06 10.77
C SER A 267 3.60 -16.62 12.02
N VAL A 268 2.99 -17.81 11.93
CA VAL A 268 2.67 -18.60 13.11
C VAL A 268 4.01 -18.97 13.69
N ASP A 269 4.36 -18.40 14.85
CA ASP A 269 5.60 -18.71 15.55
C ASP A 269 5.68 -20.22 15.77
N THR A 270 6.38 -20.91 14.87
CA THR A 270 6.72 -22.31 15.03
C THR A 270 7.75 -22.42 16.15
N ASN A 271 7.27 -22.51 17.40
CA ASN A 271 7.93 -23.12 18.55
C ASN A 271 9.46 -22.91 18.65
N ASP A 272 9.95 -21.68 18.57
CA ASP A 272 11.30 -21.39 19.05
C ASP A 272 11.25 -21.10 20.55
N ASN A 273 11.50 -22.15 21.33
CA ASN A 273 11.66 -22.14 22.79
C ASN A 273 12.91 -21.35 23.22
N SER A 274 12.93 -20.04 22.95
CA SER A 274 13.98 -19.14 23.42
C SER A 274 13.36 -17.92 24.10
N PRO A 275 13.30 -17.88 25.44
CA PRO A 275 12.69 -16.78 26.16
C PRO A 275 13.63 -15.57 26.12
N SER A 276 13.37 -14.64 25.21
CA SER A 276 13.98 -13.30 25.24
C SER A 276 12.90 -12.29 25.66
N PRO A 277 12.84 -11.87 26.93
CA PRO A 277 11.80 -10.97 27.42
C PRO A 277 12.26 -9.52 27.27
N THR A 278 12.23 -8.95 26.05
CA THR A 278 12.32 -7.49 25.78
C THR A 278 12.35 -7.18 24.27
N SER A 279 11.43 -7.72 23.48
CA SER A 279 11.23 -7.20 22.12
C SER A 279 10.13 -6.15 22.15
N SER A 280 10.53 -4.88 22.34
CA SER A 280 9.69 -3.75 21.91
C SER A 280 9.23 -4.01 20.47
N PRO A 281 7.96 -3.75 20.14
CA PRO A 281 7.43 -4.01 18.80
C PRO A 281 8.29 -3.25 17.79
N SER A 282 9.04 -3.99 16.96
CA SER A 282 9.82 -3.39 15.88
C SER A 282 8.84 -2.69 14.93
N PRO A 283 9.13 -1.46 14.48
CA PRO A 283 8.26 -0.77 13.54
C PRO A 283 8.07 -1.62 12.27
N PRO A 284 6.87 -1.59 11.65
CA PRO A 284 6.61 -2.35 10.44
C PRO A 284 7.59 -1.92 9.33
N SER A 285 8.15 -2.89 8.61
CA SER A 285 9.06 -2.59 7.50
C SER A 285 8.34 -1.78 6.41
N LEU A 286 8.96 -0.68 5.98
CA LEU A 286 8.44 0.19 4.92
C LEU A 286 8.70 -0.36 3.51
N ASP A 287 9.40 -1.50 3.38
CA ASP A 287 9.87 -2.05 2.10
C ASP A 287 8.80 -2.14 1.00
N PRO A 288 7.54 -2.55 1.28
CA PRO A 288 6.52 -2.59 0.22
C PRO A 288 6.24 -1.24 -0.41
N LEU A 289 6.22 -0.17 0.39
CA LEU A 289 5.97 1.20 -0.07
C LEU A 289 7.21 1.77 -0.77
N LEU A 290 8.41 1.48 -0.27
CA LEU A 290 9.66 1.91 -0.90
C LEU A 290 9.87 1.22 -2.27
N SER A 291 9.53 -0.07 -2.36
CA SER A 291 9.56 -0.84 -3.61
C SER A 291 8.54 -0.31 -4.61
N LEU A 292 7.34 0.05 -4.15
CA LEU A 292 6.34 0.70 -5.00
C LEU A 292 6.82 2.07 -5.50
N SER A 293 7.37 2.91 -4.63
CA SER A 293 7.91 4.22 -4.99
C SER A 293 8.99 4.10 -6.07
N SER A 294 9.92 3.15 -5.89
CA SER A 294 11.01 2.89 -6.84
C SER A 294 10.48 2.41 -8.21
N SER A 295 9.46 1.55 -8.20
CA SER A 295 8.80 1.07 -9.42
C SER A 295 8.08 2.21 -10.15
N LEU A 296 7.33 3.05 -9.42
CA LEU A 296 6.64 4.21 -9.98
C LEU A 296 7.61 5.27 -10.52
N LEU A 297 8.78 5.45 -9.90
CA LEU A 297 9.81 6.36 -10.41
C LEU A 297 10.37 5.88 -11.76
N THR A 298 10.59 4.57 -11.89
CA THR A 298 11.00 3.94 -13.15
C THR A 298 9.92 4.11 -14.23
N LEU A 299 8.65 3.91 -13.87
CA LEU A 299 7.52 4.13 -14.78
C LEU A 299 7.35 5.60 -15.18
N PHE A 300 7.56 6.53 -14.25
CA PHE A 300 7.52 7.95 -14.56
C PHE A 300 8.63 8.33 -15.54
N HIS A 301 9.83 7.78 -15.38
CA HIS A 301 10.93 8.01 -16.31
C HIS A 301 10.59 7.51 -17.73
N ALA A 302 10.09 6.28 -17.85
CA ALA A 302 9.63 5.75 -19.13
C ALA A 302 8.50 6.62 -19.73
N PHE A 303 7.54 7.03 -18.91
CA PHE A 303 6.46 7.94 -19.30
C PHE A 303 7.01 9.28 -19.83
N TRP A 304 7.97 9.89 -19.14
CA TRP A 304 8.64 11.12 -19.58
C TRP A 304 9.25 10.97 -20.97
N LEU A 305 10.00 9.88 -21.20
CA LEU A 305 10.67 9.62 -22.47
C LEU A 305 9.71 9.29 -23.62
N SER A 306 8.53 8.75 -23.33
CA SER A 306 7.52 8.35 -24.32
C SER A 306 6.83 9.53 -25.04
N HIS A 307 6.96 10.75 -24.53
CA HIS A 307 6.27 11.93 -25.07
C HIS A 307 6.85 12.39 -26.41
N GLN A 308 5.96 12.79 -27.32
CA GLN A 308 6.31 13.42 -28.60
C GLN A 308 5.46 14.70 -28.80
N PRO A 309 6.06 15.90 -28.86
CA PRO A 309 7.50 16.19 -28.69
C PRO A 309 7.98 15.89 -27.27
N ARG A 310 9.29 15.66 -27.11
CA ARG A 310 9.88 15.44 -25.79
C ARG A 310 9.72 16.69 -24.92
N PRO A 311 9.30 16.53 -23.66
CA PRO A 311 9.04 17.64 -22.79
C PRO A 311 10.32 18.28 -22.28
N ASN A 312 10.19 19.46 -21.67
CA ASN A 312 11.26 20.13 -20.97
C ASN A 312 10.89 20.35 -19.49
N VAL A 313 11.86 20.81 -18.70
CA VAL A 313 11.69 21.05 -17.26
C VAL A 313 10.51 21.97 -16.91
N MET A 314 10.14 22.92 -17.77
CA MET A 314 9.01 23.83 -17.51
C MET A 314 7.67 23.11 -17.52
N GLN A 315 7.59 21.93 -18.15
CA GLN A 315 6.39 21.11 -18.25
C GLN A 315 6.31 20.04 -17.16
N PHE A 316 7.33 19.93 -16.31
CA PHE A 316 7.46 18.88 -15.30
C PHE A 316 6.18 18.68 -14.47
N GLU A 317 5.68 19.75 -13.86
CA GLU A 317 4.49 19.71 -13.01
C GLU A 317 3.20 19.28 -13.74
N SER A 318 3.08 19.66 -15.01
CA SER A 318 1.91 19.28 -15.82
C SER A 318 1.97 17.81 -16.19
N ILE A 319 3.15 17.33 -16.54
CA ILE A 319 3.37 15.94 -16.98
C ILE A 319 3.29 14.99 -15.79
N PHE A 320 3.83 15.39 -14.64
CA PHE A 320 3.70 14.61 -13.42
C PHE A 320 2.23 14.45 -13.01
N ARG A 321 1.43 15.52 -13.09
CA ARG A 321 -0.02 15.43 -12.82
C ARG A 321 -0.76 14.52 -13.79
N ASP A 322 -0.39 14.53 -15.08
CA ASP A 322 -0.94 13.59 -16.06
C ASP A 322 -0.53 12.14 -15.75
N PHE A 323 0.72 11.92 -15.34
CA PHE A 323 1.19 10.62 -14.87
C PHE A 323 0.36 10.11 -13.68
N GLU A 324 0.16 10.92 -12.64
CA GLU A 324 -0.66 10.55 -11.48
C GLU A 324 -2.09 10.18 -11.88
N ALA A 325 -2.72 11.00 -12.72
CA ALA A 325 -4.08 10.81 -13.17
C ALA A 325 -4.25 9.50 -13.96
N ARG A 326 -3.28 9.16 -14.80
CA ARG A 326 -3.28 7.91 -15.58
C ARG A 326 -2.91 6.69 -14.74
N MET A 327 -2.00 6.83 -13.78
CA MET A 327 -1.47 5.71 -13.00
C MET A 327 -2.41 5.29 -11.87
N ARG A 328 -3.05 6.25 -11.18
CA ARG A 328 -3.90 5.99 -10.00
C ARG A 328 -4.98 4.90 -10.22
N PRO A 329 -5.75 4.88 -11.33
CA PRO A 329 -6.75 3.84 -11.55
C PRO A 329 -6.19 2.42 -11.65
N TRP A 330 -4.95 2.25 -12.10
CA TRP A 330 -4.30 0.95 -12.24
C TRP A 330 -3.69 0.48 -10.92
N VAL A 331 -3.06 1.38 -10.17
CA VAL A 331 -2.55 1.06 -8.83
C VAL A 331 -3.70 0.64 -7.91
N ARG A 332 -4.87 1.30 -8.02
CA ARG A 332 -6.11 0.91 -7.34
C ARG A 332 -6.59 -0.51 -7.67
N ARG A 333 -6.16 -1.09 -8.78
CA ARG A 333 -6.45 -2.47 -9.17
C ARG A 333 -5.30 -3.43 -8.81
N GLY A 334 -4.28 -2.93 -8.13
CA GLY A 334 -3.06 -3.67 -7.81
C GLY A 334 -2.17 -3.93 -9.03
N VAL A 335 -2.25 -3.09 -10.06
CA VAL A 335 -1.42 -3.18 -11.28
C VAL A 335 -0.43 -2.03 -11.32
N VAL A 336 0.86 -2.37 -11.37
CA VAL A 336 1.99 -1.44 -11.48
C VAL A 336 2.87 -1.95 -12.61
N ASP A 337 2.42 -1.76 -13.85
CA ASP A 337 3.11 -2.24 -15.04
C ASP A 337 3.01 -1.21 -16.18
N GLY A 338 4.16 -0.78 -16.70
CA GLY A 338 4.27 0.16 -17.82
C GLY A 338 3.80 -0.43 -19.15
N ARG A 339 3.82 -1.76 -19.30
CA ARG A 339 3.35 -2.45 -20.50
C ARG A 339 1.85 -2.32 -20.67
N ALA A 340 1.11 -2.44 -19.56
CA ALA A 340 -0.34 -2.24 -19.55
C ALA A 340 -0.74 -0.80 -19.95
N LEU A 341 0.19 0.14 -19.80
CA LEU A 341 0.00 1.57 -20.07
C LEU A 341 0.55 2.00 -21.43
N GLY A 342 1.27 1.11 -22.13
CA GLY A 342 1.96 1.41 -23.38
C GLY A 342 3.13 2.38 -23.20
N TRP A 343 3.74 2.44 -22.02
CA TRP A 343 4.86 3.33 -21.72
C TRP A 343 6.22 2.64 -21.81
N SER A 344 6.25 1.31 -21.78
CA SER A 344 7.46 0.52 -21.96
C SER A 344 7.31 -0.42 -23.17
N ASP A 345 8.37 -0.49 -23.97
CA ASP A 345 8.44 -1.47 -25.05
C ASP A 345 8.56 -2.88 -24.46
N GLN A 346 7.99 -3.88 -25.14
CA GLN A 346 7.96 -5.28 -24.65
C GLN A 346 9.36 -5.82 -24.32
N ASN A 347 10.40 -5.26 -24.94
CA ASN A 347 11.80 -5.66 -24.79
C ASN A 347 12.50 -5.12 -23.54
N GLU A 348 11.99 -4.07 -22.88
CA GLU A 348 12.65 -3.49 -21.69
C GLU A 348 12.30 -4.20 -20.39
N GLY A 349 11.10 -4.81 -20.29
CA GLY A 349 10.67 -5.53 -19.08
C GLY A 349 11.28 -6.94 -18.91
N ALA A 350 12.34 -7.26 -19.66
CA ALA A 350 13.19 -8.43 -19.43
C ALA A 350 14.51 -8.03 -18.72
N LEU A 351 14.54 -6.86 -18.07
CA LEU A 351 15.55 -6.53 -17.07
C LEU A 351 15.47 -7.58 -15.97
N LYS A 352 16.43 -8.51 -16.02
CA LYS A 352 16.66 -9.55 -15.04
C LYS A 352 16.80 -8.91 -13.66
N LEU A 353 15.81 -9.09 -12.81
CA LEU A 353 16.05 -9.20 -11.38
C LEU A 353 16.76 -10.56 -11.21
N GLU A 354 18.09 -10.57 -11.21
CA GLU A 354 18.87 -11.72 -10.72
C GLU A 354 18.85 -11.77 -9.20
#